data_AF-A0A1E7F2J0-F1
#
_entry.id   AF-A0A1E7F2J0-F1
#
_cell.length_a   1.000
_cell.length_b   1.000
_cell.length_c   1.000
_cell.angle_alpha   90.00
_cell.angle_beta   90.00
_cell.angle_gamma   90.00
#
_symmetry.space_group_name_H-M   'P 1'
#
loop_
_entity.id
_entity.type
_entity.pdbx_description
1 polymer ?
#
loop_
_entity_poly.entity_id
_entity_poly.type
_entity_poly.pdbx_seq_one_letter_code
_entity_poly.pdbx_strand_id
1 'polypeptide(L)'
;MFYRMDHFEIMRQAIIHVTAPRQAVLDRAAQRAIVTGRIVPTKLLEEALKQVPRSVNKLAPLVDYYAEIDNPQDEDDIELIKPEGSTWEAFRQQWNQTVAYVGDMQKVLKKVEEAKIKLSNSRVFDTDS
;
A
#
# COMPACT_ATOMS: atom_id res chain seq x y z
N MET A 1 -22.69 0.78 -39.74
CA MET A 1 -21.29 0.79 -39.29
C MET A 1 -21.32 0.69 -37.77
N PHE A 2 -21.23 -0.53 -37.25
CA PHE A 2 -21.34 -0.82 -35.81
C PHE A 2 -19.93 -0.80 -35.21
N TYR A 3 -19.71 0.01 -34.17
CA TYR A 3 -18.49 -0.04 -33.38
C TYR A 3 -18.44 -1.35 -32.59
N ARG A 4 -17.36 -2.12 -32.75
CA ARG A 4 -17.06 -3.33 -31.96
C ARG A 4 -16.90 -2.95 -30.48
N MET A 5 -17.77 -3.48 -29.63
CA MET A 5 -17.65 -3.46 -28.16
C MET A 5 -16.86 -4.69 -27.68
N ASP A 6 -15.75 -4.99 -28.33
CA ASP A 6 -14.98 -6.20 -28.02
C ASP A 6 -13.82 -5.82 -27.09
N HIS A 7 -14.01 -6.11 -25.81
CA HIS A 7 -13.02 -6.22 -24.73
C HIS A 7 -12.55 -4.92 -24.03
N PHE A 8 -13.42 -4.31 -23.22
CA PHE A 8 -12.95 -3.81 -21.94
C PHE A 8 -13.10 -4.97 -20.94
N GLU A 9 -11.99 -5.61 -20.58
CA GLU A 9 -11.96 -6.41 -19.35
C GLU A 9 -12.63 -5.58 -18.25
N ILE A 10 -13.63 -6.17 -17.58
CA ILE A 10 -14.42 -5.50 -16.56
C ILE A 10 -13.45 -4.99 -15.50
N MET A 11 -13.29 -3.66 -15.41
CA MET A 11 -12.35 -3.05 -14.48
C MET A 11 -12.78 -3.38 -13.06
N ARG A 12 -11.98 -4.20 -12.37
CA ARG A 12 -12.18 -4.49 -10.95
C ARG A 12 -11.65 -3.32 -10.12
N GLN A 13 -12.48 -2.83 -9.20
CA GLN A 13 -12.17 -1.75 -8.29
C GLN A 13 -11.98 -2.30 -6.88
N ALA A 14 -11.06 -1.68 -6.14
CA ALA A 14 -10.80 -2.10 -4.78
C ALA A 14 -10.39 -0.92 -3.89
N ILE A 15 -10.77 -0.99 -2.62
CA ILE A 15 -10.41 -0.01 -1.59
C ILE A 15 -9.51 -0.68 -0.57
N ILE A 16 -8.34 -0.08 -0.35
CA ILE A 16 -7.49 -0.39 0.80
C ILE A 16 -7.60 0.77 1.78
N HIS A 17 -8.14 0.49 2.96
CA HIS A 17 -8.23 1.43 4.06
C HIS A 17 -7.13 1.12 5.06
N VAL A 18 -6.13 1.99 5.18
CA VAL A 18 -5.07 1.86 6.18
C VAL A 18 -5.43 2.68 7.40
N THR A 19 -5.57 2.03 8.55
CA THR A 19 -5.82 2.67 9.85
C THR A 19 -4.56 2.78 10.66
N ALA A 20 -4.53 3.75 11.57
CA ALA A 20 -3.47 3.94 12.54
C ALA A 20 -3.99 4.83 13.67
N PRO A 21 -3.38 4.79 14.87
CA PRO A 21 -3.67 5.74 15.93
C PRO A 21 -3.49 7.20 15.45
N ARG A 22 -4.37 8.09 15.90
CA ARG A 22 -4.35 9.52 15.53
C ARG A 22 -2.97 10.14 15.70
N GLN A 23 -2.32 9.86 16.83
CA GLN A 23 -1.01 10.43 17.15
C GLN A 23 0.05 9.97 16.14
N ALA A 24 0.07 8.67 15.82
CA ALA A 24 0.94 8.08 14.81
C ALA A 24 0.81 8.79 13.44
N VAL A 25 -0.41 9.09 13.01
CA VAL A 25 -0.66 9.77 11.74
C VAL A 25 -0.08 11.19 11.75
N LEU A 26 -0.26 11.92 12.85
CA LEU A 26 0.27 13.28 13.00
C LEU A 26 1.80 13.28 13.06
N ASP A 27 2.40 12.35 13.82
CA ASP A 27 3.84 12.22 13.97
C ASP A 27 4.50 11.87 12.63
N ARG A 28 3.95 10.90 11.90
CA ARG A 28 4.40 10.53 10.54
C ARG A 28 4.28 11.70 9.57
N ALA A 29 3.20 12.48 9.64
CA ALA A 29 3.03 13.66 8.79
C ALA A 29 4.07 14.75 9.11
N ALA A 30 4.37 14.98 10.39
CA ALA A 30 5.40 15.92 10.83
C ALA A 30 6.81 15.47 10.38
N GLN A 31 7.16 14.20 10.59
CA GLN A 31 8.42 13.62 10.12
C GLN A 31 8.57 13.74 8.60
N ARG A 32 7.52 13.42 7.84
CA ARG A 32 7.53 13.57 6.38
C ARG A 32 7.68 15.03 5.95
N ALA A 33 7.10 15.99 6.68
CA ALA A 33 7.27 17.40 6.38
C ALA A 33 8.73 17.85 6.55
N ILE A 34 9.44 17.33 7.56
CA ILE A 34 10.88 17.60 7.76
C ILE A 34 11.70 17.05 6.58
N VAL A 35 11.43 15.82 6.15
CA VAL A 35 12.21 15.17 5.08
C VAL A 35 11.89 15.73 3.69
N THR A 36 10.63 16.05 3.43
CA THR A 36 10.16 16.40 2.07
C THR A 36 9.91 17.91 1.88
N GLY A 37 9.92 18.69 2.95
CA GLY A 37 9.58 20.12 2.94
C GLY A 37 8.09 20.44 2.74
N ARG A 38 7.22 19.41 2.64
CA ARG A 38 5.78 19.57 2.39
C ARG A 38 4.97 19.42 3.68
N ILE A 39 4.45 20.53 4.19
CA ILE A 39 3.62 20.57 5.40
C ILE A 39 2.15 20.32 5.03
N VAL A 40 1.51 19.39 5.73
CA VAL A 40 0.05 19.21 5.68
C VAL A 40 -0.57 19.88 6.92
N PRO A 41 -1.52 20.82 6.77
CA PRO A 41 -2.15 21.45 7.92
C PRO A 41 -2.86 20.44 8.84
N THR A 42 -2.67 20.56 10.15
CA THR A 42 -3.24 19.63 11.15
C THR A 42 -4.76 19.53 11.03
N LYS A 43 -5.45 20.65 10.83
CA LYS A 43 -6.90 20.67 10.66
C LYS A 43 -7.37 19.78 9.50
N LEU A 44 -6.64 19.79 8.38
CA LEU A 44 -6.94 18.96 7.22
C LEU A 44 -6.73 17.47 7.52
N LEU A 45 -5.66 17.13 8.27
CA LEU A 45 -5.42 15.75 8.72
C LEU A 45 -6.55 15.26 9.64
N GLU A 46 -6.99 16.09 10.59
CA GLU A 46 -8.08 15.75 11.50
C GLU A 46 -9.42 15.57 10.78
N GLU A 47 -9.70 16.43 9.80
CA GLU A 47 -10.88 16.29 8.96
C GLU A 47 -10.83 15.00 8.13
N ALA A 48 -9.66 14.68 7.56
CA ALA A 48 -9.46 13.43 6.81
C ALA A 48 -9.67 12.19 7.70
N LEU A 49 -9.12 12.17 8.92
CA LEU A 49 -9.31 11.08 9.89
C LEU A 49 -10.79 10.83 10.23
N LYS A 50 -11.65 11.86 10.16
CA LYS A 50 -13.10 11.73 10.39
C LYS A 50 -13.87 11.36 9.12
N GLN A 51 -13.49 11.92 7.97
CA GLN A 51 -14.25 11.80 6.73
C GLN A 51 -13.93 10.50 5.98
N VAL A 52 -12.66 10.07 5.97
CA VAL A 52 -12.23 8.89 5.21
C VAL A 52 -12.98 7.63 5.65
N PRO A 53 -13.09 7.28 6.95
CA PRO A 53 -13.84 6.09 7.36
C PRO A 53 -15.32 6.15 6.96
N ARG A 54 -15.93 7.34 6.99
CA ARG A 54 -17.34 7.52 6.58
C ARG A 54 -17.53 7.28 5.08
N SER A 55 -16.61 7.75 4.26
CA SER A 55 -16.63 7.52 2.82
C SER A 55 -16.36 6.05 2.49
N VAL A 56 -15.35 5.45 3.12
CA VAL A 56 -15.01 4.03 2.95
C VAL A 56 -16.20 3.15 3.31
N ASN A 57 -16.88 3.38 4.43
CA ASN A 57 -18.06 2.60 4.82
C ASN A 57 -19.20 2.63 3.79
N LYS A 58 -19.34 3.74 3.05
CA LYS A 58 -20.36 3.88 2.00
C LYS A 58 -19.93 3.24 0.67
N LEU A 59 -18.64 3.27 0.37
CA LEU A 59 -18.09 2.84 -0.92
C LEU A 59 -17.64 1.37 -0.91
N ALA A 60 -17.23 0.84 0.24
CA ALA A 60 -16.76 -0.54 0.39
C ALA A 60 -17.75 -1.59 -0.16
N PRO A 61 -19.09 -1.45 -0.02
CA PRO A 61 -20.04 -2.40 -0.62
C PRO A 61 -20.16 -2.31 -2.14
N LEU A 62 -19.61 -1.26 -2.76
CA LEU A 62 -19.73 -0.98 -4.20
C LEU A 62 -18.50 -1.41 -5.00
N VAL A 63 -17.44 -1.85 -4.33
CA VAL A 63 -16.18 -2.28 -4.96
C VAL A 63 -16.05 -3.80 -4.93
N ASP A 64 -15.27 -4.34 -5.85
CA ASP A 64 -15.05 -5.80 -5.97
C ASP A 64 -14.23 -6.38 -4.82
N TYR A 65 -13.45 -5.54 -4.15
CA TYR A 65 -12.64 -5.93 -3.01
C TYR A 65 -12.39 -4.77 -2.05
N TYR A 66 -12.46 -5.07 -0.75
CA TYR A 66 -12.16 -4.12 0.31
C TYR A 66 -11.28 -4.79 1.35
N ALA A 67 -10.19 -4.10 1.71
CA ALA A 67 -9.29 -4.51 2.77
C ALA A 67 -9.09 -3.38 3.77
N GLU A 68 -9.02 -3.75 5.05
CA GLU A 68 -8.64 -2.84 6.14
C GLU A 68 -7.35 -3.37 6.76
N ILE A 69 -6.36 -2.49 6.85
CA ILE A 69 -5.02 -2.81 7.34
C ILE A 69 -4.73 -1.89 8.50
N ASP A 70 -4.43 -2.44 9.67
CA ASP A 70 -3.98 -1.66 10.81
C ASP A 70 -2.46 -1.50 10.79
N ASN A 71 -2.03 -0.26 10.95
CA ASN A 71 -0.63 0.13 10.94
C ASN A 71 -0.32 0.91 12.22
N PRO A 72 -0.21 0.20 13.37
CA PRO A 72 0.05 0.79 14.67
C PRO A 72 1.38 1.56 14.72
N GLN A 73 1.54 2.36 15.78
CA GLN A 73 2.78 3.08 16.04
C GLN A 73 3.76 2.13 16.72
N ASP A 74 4.96 2.00 16.16
CA ASP A 74 6.10 1.29 16.78
C ASP A 74 5.99 -0.24 16.89
N GLU A 75 5.05 -0.87 16.19
CA GLU A 75 5.06 -2.33 16.01
C GLU A 75 5.57 -2.69 14.60
N ASP A 76 6.36 -3.75 14.52
CA ASP A 76 6.81 -4.31 13.24
C ASP A 76 5.69 -5.07 12.52
N ASP A 77 4.61 -5.39 13.24
CA ASP A 77 3.51 -6.20 12.75
C ASP A 77 2.36 -5.33 12.23
N ILE A 78 2.24 -5.28 10.90
CA ILE A 78 1.08 -4.73 10.21
C ILE A 78 0.01 -5.83 10.17
N GLU A 79 -1.19 -5.52 10.61
CA GLU A 79 -2.29 -6.49 10.69
C GLU A 79 -3.35 -6.28 9.60
N LEU A 80 -3.79 -7.37 8.98
CA LEU A 80 -4.93 -7.36 8.07
C LEU A 80 -6.22 -7.60 8.87
N ILE A 81 -6.99 -6.54 9.09
CA ILE A 81 -8.21 -6.57 9.90
C ILE A 81 -9.40 -7.06 9.08
N LYS A 82 -9.47 -6.67 7.79
CA LYS A 82 -10.56 -7.08 6.89
C LYS A 82 -10.02 -7.58 5.55
N PRO A 83 -10.64 -8.63 4.96
CA PRO A 83 -11.77 -9.42 5.51
C PRO A 83 -11.38 -10.23 6.75
N GLU A 84 -12.33 -10.44 7.67
CA GLU A 84 -12.09 -11.24 8.89
C GLU A 84 -11.59 -12.65 8.53
N GLY A 85 -10.51 -13.08 9.18
CA GLY A 85 -9.88 -14.39 8.92
C GLY A 85 -9.10 -14.47 7.60
N SER A 86 -8.95 -13.37 6.86
CA SER A 86 -8.11 -13.33 5.66
C SER A 86 -6.63 -13.38 6.03
N THR A 87 -5.83 -14.02 5.18
CA THR A 87 -4.37 -14.03 5.29
C THR A 87 -3.75 -13.01 4.35
N TRP A 88 -2.49 -12.62 4.63
CA TRP A 88 -1.68 -11.81 3.72
C TRP A 88 -1.48 -12.48 2.34
N GLU A 89 -1.51 -13.81 2.27
CA GLU A 89 -1.46 -14.55 1.02
C GLU A 89 -2.74 -14.38 0.19
N ALA A 90 -3.91 -14.53 0.82
CA ALA A 90 -5.20 -14.31 0.18
C ALA A 90 -5.35 -12.85 -0.28
N PHE A 91 -4.94 -11.90 0.55
CA PHE A 91 -4.87 -10.48 0.18
C PHE A 91 -4.00 -10.28 -1.06
N ARG A 92 -2.80 -10.88 -1.12
CA ARG A 92 -1.86 -10.74 -2.25
C ARG A 92 -2.42 -11.32 -3.55
N GLN A 93 -3.16 -12.42 -3.47
CA GLN A 93 -3.80 -13.02 -4.65
C GLN A 93 -4.91 -12.12 -5.21
N GLN A 94 -5.71 -11.51 -4.34
CA GLN A 94 -6.76 -10.56 -4.73
C GLN A 94 -6.19 -9.22 -5.22
N TRP A 95 -5.12 -8.75 -4.59
CA TRP A 95 -4.42 -7.51 -4.91
C TRP A 95 -3.22 -7.73 -5.84
N ASN A 96 -3.27 -8.73 -6.72
CA ASN A 96 -2.24 -8.88 -7.73
C ASN A 96 -2.47 -7.83 -8.82
N GLN A 97 -1.82 -6.67 -8.69
CA GLN A 97 -1.80 -5.66 -9.75
C GLN A 97 -1.00 -6.21 -10.94
N THR A 98 -1.68 -6.88 -11.87
CA THR A 98 -1.10 -7.37 -13.13
C THR A 98 -0.63 -6.24 -14.05
N VAL A 99 -0.96 -4.99 -13.74
CA VAL A 99 -0.49 -3.82 -14.47
C VAL A 99 0.68 -3.15 -13.73
N ALA A 100 1.80 -3.85 -13.63
CA ALA A 100 3.06 -3.12 -13.60
C ALA A 100 3.26 -2.56 -15.02
N TYR A 101 3.10 -1.26 -15.24
CA TYR A 101 3.67 -0.64 -16.44
C TYR A 101 5.19 -0.78 -16.33
N VAL A 102 5.72 -1.82 -16.95
CA VAL A 102 7.14 -2.08 -17.03
C VAL A 102 7.60 -1.62 -18.40
N GLY A 103 7.90 -0.33 -18.54
CA GLY A 103 8.43 0.23 -19.79
C GLY A 103 9.76 -0.43 -20.22
N ASP A 104 10.46 -1.11 -19.30
CA ASP A 104 11.68 -1.86 -19.59
C ASP A 104 11.98 -2.94 -18.51
N MET A 105 11.50 -4.17 -18.75
CA MET A 105 11.59 -5.29 -17.80
C MET A 105 13.03 -5.67 -17.50
N GLN A 106 13.93 -5.47 -18.46
CA GLN A 106 15.35 -5.77 -18.28
C GLN A 106 15.99 -4.85 -17.24
N LYS A 107 15.59 -3.58 -17.20
CA LYS A 107 16.11 -2.61 -16.22
C LYS A 107 15.67 -2.92 -14.79
N VAL A 108 14.43 -3.39 -14.61
CA VAL A 108 13.92 -3.80 -13.29
C VAL A 108 14.63 -5.06 -12.81
N LEU A 109 14.74 -6.08 -13.67
CA LEU A 109 15.43 -7.33 -13.34
C LEU A 109 16.90 -7.10 -12.99
N LYS A 110 17.60 -6.23 -13.74
CA LYS A 110 18.99 -5.87 -13.44
C LYS A 110 19.15 -5.21 -12.07
N LYS A 111 18.25 -4.30 -11.68
CA LYS A 111 18.28 -3.66 -10.35
C LYS A 111 18.01 -4.66 -9.22
N VAL A 112 17.10 -5.60 -9.43
CA VAL A 112 16.80 -6.66 -8.45
C VAL A 112 18.02 -7.55 -8.25
N GLU A 113 18.72 -7.91 -9.33
CA GLU A 113 19.93 -8.73 -9.27
C GLU A 113 21.09 -7.99 -8.57
N GLU A 114 21.30 -6.70 -8.90
CA GLU A 114 22.28 -5.85 -8.23
C GLU A 114 21.99 -5.71 -6.71
N ALA A 115 20.71 -5.63 -6.32
CA ALA A 115 20.32 -5.58 -4.92
C ALA A 115 20.59 -6.90 -4.20
N LYS A 116 20.30 -8.05 -4.83
CA LYS A 116 20.59 -9.39 -4.28
C LYS A 116 22.08 -9.58 -4.04
N ILE A 117 22.93 -9.16 -4.97
CA ILE A 117 24.39 -9.25 -4.85
C ILE A 117 24.90 -8.37 -3.69
N LYS A 118 24.36 -7.16 -3.53
CA LYS A 118 24.73 -6.29 -2.39
C LYS A 118 24.32 -6.90 -1.05
N LEU A 119 23.14 -7.51 -0.98
CA LEU A 119 22.63 -8.18 0.22
C LEU A 119 23.45 -9.44 0.56
N SER A 120 23.90 -10.22 -0.44
CA SER A 120 24.78 -11.37 -0.17
C SER A 120 26.15 -10.93 0.30
N ASN A 121 26.72 -9.88 -0.29
CA ASN A 121 28.04 -9.38 0.07
C ASN A 121 28.06 -8.73 1.46
N SER A 122 26.96 -8.13 1.90
CA SER A 122 26.84 -7.61 3.27
C SER A 122 26.81 -8.72 4.32
N ARG A 123 26.21 -9.88 4.01
CA ARG A 123 26.11 -11.01 4.96
C ARG A 123 27.41 -11.78 5.16
N VAL A 124 28.38 -11.64 4.26
CA VAL A 124 29.68 -12.34 4.36
C VAL A 124 30.66 -11.60 5.28
N PHE A 125 30.40 -10.32 5.62
CA PHE A 125 31.30 -9.51 6.46
C PHE A 125 30.98 -9.53 7.97
N ASP A 126 29.90 -10.16 8.41
CA ASP A 126 29.47 -10.17 9.82
C ASP A 126 29.82 -11.46 10.59
N THR A 127 30.62 -12.38 10.01
CA THR A 127 30.99 -13.66 10.65
C THR A 127 32.46 -13.79 11.01
N ASP A 128 33.14 -12.70 11.38
CA ASP A 128 34.43 -12.75 12.08
C ASP A 128 34.53 -11.60 13.10
N SER A 129 34.03 -11.81 14.31
CA SER A 129 34.42 -11.13 15.56
C SER A 129 33.98 -11.93 16.78
#